data_AF-A0A523W2Y5-F1
#
_entry.id   AF-A0A523W2Y5-F1
#
_cell.length_a   1.000
_cell.length_b   1.000
_cell.length_c   1.000
_cell.angle_alpha   90.00
_cell.angle_beta   90.00
_cell.angle_gamma   90.00
#
_symmetry.space_group_name_H-M   'P 1'
#
loop_
_entity.id
_entity.type
_entity.pdbx_description
1 polymer ?
#
loop_
_entity_poly.entity_id
_entity_poly.type
_entity_poly.pdbx_seq_one_letter_code
_entity_poly.pdbx_strand_id
1 'polypeptide(L)'
;MIIKIKLVLIGLFSLIGGIIVTGITGLYPYPTEEILGAEKWGFPFYWLSQVIYPGAEKIINWSNFLIDILIWSGIIILIVSLIDYLFAKTRVKRKE
;
A
#
# COMPACT_ATOMS: atom_id res chain seq x y z
N MET A 1 -2.62 -8.45 30.36
CA MET A 1 -2.59 -9.53 29.33
C MET A 1 -3.29 -9.12 28.03
N ILE A 2 -4.51 -8.57 28.08
CA ILE A 2 -5.32 -8.16 26.91
C ILE A 2 -4.61 -7.11 26.01
N ILE A 3 -3.84 -6.18 26.58
CA ILE A 3 -3.08 -5.17 25.83
C ILE A 3 -1.97 -5.80 24.97
N LYS A 4 -1.28 -6.84 25.49
CA LYS A 4 -0.25 -7.57 24.74
C LYS A 4 -0.84 -8.28 23.52
N ILE A 5 -2.02 -8.90 23.69
CA ILE A 5 -2.74 -9.59 22.60
C ILE A 5 -3.17 -8.60 21.49
N LYS A 6 -3.66 -7.41 21.84
CA LYS A 6 -3.99 -6.37 20.87
C LYS A 6 -2.78 -5.90 20.07
N LEU A 7 -1.64 -5.69 20.74
CA LEU A 7 -0.40 -5.30 20.07
C LEU A 7 0.09 -6.37 19.09
N VAL A 8 0.01 -7.64 19.48
CA VAL A 8 0.39 -8.78 18.63
C VAL A 8 -0.50 -8.89 17.39
N LEU A 9 -1.82 -8.70 17.55
CA LEU A 9 -2.75 -8.70 16.41
C LEU A 9 -2.48 -7.56 15.43
N ILE A 10 -2.24 -6.34 15.92
CA ILE A 10 -1.87 -5.19 15.08
C ILE A 10 -0.57 -5.46 14.32
N GLY A 11 0.43 -6.02 15.01
CA GLY A 11 1.69 -6.42 14.38
C GLY A 11 1.50 -7.46 13.28
N LEU A 12 0.67 -8.48 13.51
CA LEU A 12 0.34 -9.51 12.52
C LEU A 12 -0.39 -8.93 11.30
N PHE A 13 -1.37 -8.05 11.50
CA PHE A 13 -2.06 -7.40 10.39
C PHE A 13 -1.14 -6.47 9.60
N SER A 14 -0.24 -5.76 10.27
CA SER A 14 0.75 -4.90 9.60
C SER A 14 1.76 -5.72 8.79
N LEU A 15 2.17 -6.88 9.31
CA LEU A 15 3.07 -7.80 8.62
C LEU A 15 2.40 -8.44 7.40
N ILE A 16 1.16 -8.92 7.53
CA ILE A 16 0.38 -9.46 6.42
C ILE A 16 0.11 -8.36 5.38
N GLY A 17 -0.26 -7.15 5.81
CA GLY A 17 -0.41 -6.00 4.95
C GLY A 17 0.88 -5.71 4.18
N GLY A 18 2.02 -5.61 4.87
CA GLY A 18 3.33 -5.41 4.25
C GLY A 18 3.70 -6.50 3.25
N ILE A 19 3.39 -7.78 3.53
CA ILE A 19 3.63 -8.90 2.62
C ILE A 19 2.71 -8.82 1.39
N ILE A 20 1.44 -8.45 1.57
CA ILE A 20 0.51 -8.27 0.45
C ILE A 20 0.97 -7.12 -0.43
N VAL A 21 1.36 -5.99 0.17
CA VAL A 21 1.90 -4.83 -0.57
C VAL A 21 3.17 -5.23 -1.31
N THR A 22 4.16 -5.79 -0.60
CA THR A 22 5.43 -6.24 -1.19
C THR A 22 5.23 -7.32 -2.26
N GLY A 23 4.26 -8.20 -2.04
CA GLY A 23 3.88 -9.26 -2.97
C GLY A 23 3.22 -8.70 -4.22
N ILE A 24 2.26 -7.79 -4.09
CA ILE A 24 1.63 -7.11 -5.23
C ILE A 24 2.68 -6.27 -5.98
N THR A 25 3.58 -5.59 -5.27
CA THR A 25 4.65 -4.80 -5.90
C THR A 25 5.69 -5.68 -6.58
N GLY A 26 5.99 -6.85 -6.02
CA GLY A 26 6.96 -7.81 -6.55
C GLY A 26 6.41 -8.77 -7.60
N LEU A 27 5.09 -8.97 -7.65
CA LEU A 27 4.38 -9.75 -8.68
C LEU A 27 4.34 -9.02 -10.04
N TYR A 28 4.67 -7.74 -10.07
CA TYR A 28 5.09 -7.03 -11.27
C TYR A 28 6.61 -6.89 -11.28
N PRO A 29 7.36 -7.97 -11.56
CA PRO A 29 8.79 -7.88 -11.74
C PRO A 29 9.05 -7.03 -12.98
N TYR A 30 9.82 -5.96 -12.78
CA TYR A 30 10.48 -5.19 -13.83
C TYR A 30 9.57 -4.36 -14.76
N PRO A 31 10.13 -3.32 -15.40
CA PRO A 31 9.43 -2.65 -16.48
C PRO A 31 9.18 -3.72 -17.53
N THR A 32 7.91 -4.01 -17.82
CA THR A 32 7.58 -4.63 -19.11
C THR A 32 8.29 -3.79 -20.16
N GLU A 33 9.15 -4.43 -20.96
CA GLU A 33 10.01 -3.87 -22.01
C GLU A 33 9.21 -3.20 -23.14
N GLU A 34 8.07 -2.58 -22.85
CA GLU A 34 7.15 -2.03 -23.83
C GLU A 34 7.69 -0.74 -24.47
N ILE A 35 8.75 -0.13 -23.93
CA ILE A 35 9.45 0.98 -24.58
C ILE A 35 10.97 0.79 -24.38
N LEU A 36 11.66 0.37 -25.45
CA LEU A 36 13.13 0.36 -25.54
C LEU A 36 13.70 1.66 -24.94
N GLY A 37 14.34 1.54 -23.78
CA GLY A 37 15.06 2.65 -23.14
C GLY A 37 14.33 3.39 -22.00
N ALA A 38 13.17 2.94 -21.49
CA ALA A 38 12.56 3.56 -20.30
C ALA A 38 12.31 2.57 -19.15
N GLU A 39 12.87 2.84 -17.97
CA GLU A 39 12.54 2.19 -16.70
C GLU A 39 11.30 2.85 -16.10
N LYS A 40 10.17 2.13 -16.07
CA LYS A 40 9.06 2.44 -15.17
C LYS A 40 9.44 1.96 -13.78
N TRP A 41 9.30 2.83 -12.78
CA TRP A 41 9.51 2.47 -11.39
C TRP A 41 8.33 1.57 -10.97
N GLY A 42 8.62 0.45 -10.30
CA GLY A 42 7.60 -0.52 -9.88
C GLY A 42 6.59 0.08 -8.89
N PHE A 43 5.54 -0.68 -8.57
CA PHE A 43 4.56 -0.25 -7.56
C PHE A 43 5.26 0.03 -6.20
N PRO A 44 4.80 1.01 -5.40
CA PRO A 44 3.68 1.94 -5.63
C PRO A 44 4.00 3.07 -6.62
N PHE A 45 5.24 3.20 -7.06
CA PHE A 45 5.71 4.28 -7.91
C PHE A 45 5.49 4.04 -9.41
N TYR A 46 4.43 3.33 -9.81
CA TYR A 46 4.11 3.09 -11.24
C TYR A 46 3.81 4.38 -12.03
N TRP A 47 3.70 5.49 -11.32
CA TRP A 47 3.58 6.84 -11.87
C TRP A 47 4.92 7.52 -12.17
N LEU A 48 6.05 6.92 -11.80
CA LEU A 48 7.37 7.48 -12.05
C LEU A 48 8.07 6.64 -13.13
N SER A 49 8.58 7.29 -14.16
CA SER A 49 9.41 6.65 -15.18
C SER A 49 10.64 7.47 -15.50
N GLN A 50 11.68 6.81 -15.97
CA GLN A 50 12.93 7.47 -16.38
C GLN A 50 13.52 6.73 -17.58
N VAL A 51 14.12 7.46 -18.52
CA VAL A 51 14.90 6.85 -19.60
C VAL A 51 16.18 6.25 -19.00
N ILE A 52 16.59 5.07 -19.49
CA ILE A 52 17.82 4.37 -19.08
C ILE A 52 19.02 5.10 -19.68
N TYR A 53 19.33 6.27 -19.13
CA TYR A 53 20.45 7.11 -19.51
C TYR A 53 20.91 7.97 -18.32
N PRO A 54 22.23 8.11 -18.05
CA PRO A 54 22.74 8.90 -16.94
C PRO A 54 22.31 10.38 -17.06
N GLY A 55 21.62 10.90 -16.05
CA GLY A 55 21.15 12.29 -16.05
C GLY A 55 19.82 12.53 -16.78
N ALA A 56 19.12 11.48 -17.24
CA ALA A 56 17.78 11.62 -17.79
C ALA A 56 16.79 12.15 -16.75
N GLU A 57 15.91 13.05 -17.18
CA GLU A 57 14.85 13.60 -16.34
C GLU A 57 13.80 12.53 -15.99
N LYS A 58 13.23 12.66 -14.80
CA LYS A 58 12.14 11.79 -14.34
C LYS A 58 10.82 12.29 -14.91
N ILE A 59 10.05 11.39 -15.47
CA ILE A 59 8.71 11.66 -16.02
C ILE A 59 7.67 11.18 -15.00
N ILE A 60 6.74 12.07 -14.67
CA ILE A 60 5.64 11.78 -13.75
C ILE A 60 4.36 11.58 -14.56
N ASN A 61 3.78 10.40 -14.46
CA ASN A 61 2.42 10.12 -14.89
C ASN A 61 1.44 10.50 -13.78
N TRP A 62 0.92 11.72 -13.87
CA TRP A 62 -0.02 12.28 -12.90
C TRP A 62 -1.31 11.47 -12.75
N SER A 63 -1.79 10.81 -13.81
CA SER A 63 -2.99 9.95 -13.73
C SER A 63 -2.75 8.76 -12.82
N ASN A 64 -1.63 8.05 -13.02
CA ASN A 64 -1.26 6.91 -12.18
C ASN A 64 -0.99 7.35 -10.73
N PHE A 65 -0.40 8.54 -10.54
CA PHE A 65 -0.14 9.09 -9.21
C PHE A 65 -1.44 9.34 -8.44
N LEU A 66 -2.43 9.94 -9.11
CA LEU A 66 -3.74 10.19 -8.51
C LEU A 66 -4.47 8.89 -8.17
N ILE A 67 -4.44 7.89 -9.07
CA ILE A 67 -5.03 6.58 -8.81
C ILE A 67 -4.38 5.93 -7.58
N ASP A 68 -3.05 5.99 -7.48
CA ASP A 68 -2.32 5.42 -6.36
C ASP A 68 -2.71 6.11 -5.03
N ILE A 69 -2.77 7.45 -5.01
CA ILE A 69 -3.28 8.21 -3.85
C ILE A 69 -4.69 7.77 -3.46
N LEU A 70 -5.60 7.63 -4.42
CA LEU A 70 -7.00 7.27 -4.15
C LEU A 70 -7.11 5.86 -3.55
N ILE A 71 -6.38 4.90 -4.12
CA ILE A 71 -6.37 3.52 -3.64
C ILE A 71 -5.82 3.45 -2.21
N TRP A 72 -4.65 4.05 -1.96
CA TRP A 72 -4.04 4.02 -0.63
C TRP A 72 -4.87 4.76 0.41
N SER A 73 -5.46 5.90 0.05
CA SER A 73 -6.38 6.63 0.93
C SER A 73 -7.60 5.79 1.27
N GLY A 74 -8.19 5.11 0.27
CA GLY A 74 -9.32 4.21 0.47
C GLY A 74 -8.99 3.04 1.41
N ILE A 75 -7.83 2.41 1.23
CA ILE A 75 -7.35 1.32 2.10
C ILE A 75 -7.21 1.83 3.54
N ILE A 76 -6.59 3.00 3.74
CA ILE A 76 -6.41 3.58 5.08
C ILE A 76 -7.77 3.87 5.73
N ILE A 77 -8.70 4.49 5.00
CA ILE A 77 -10.06 4.78 5.50
C ILE A 77 -10.76 3.50 5.92
N LEU A 78 -10.66 2.44 5.11
CA LEU A 78 -11.27 1.14 5.41
C LEU A 78 -10.69 0.52 6.68
N ILE A 79 -9.36 0.53 6.82
CA ILE A 79 -8.67 0.01 8.00
C ILE A 79 -9.08 0.78 9.26
N VAL A 80 -9.05 2.12 9.22
CA VAL A 80 -9.44 2.97 10.36
C VAL A 80 -10.90 2.73 10.74
N SER A 81 -11.80 2.70 9.77
CA SER A 81 -13.23 2.46 10.00
C SER A 81 -13.49 1.07 10.58
N LEU A 82 -12.77 0.05 10.09
CA LEU A 82 -12.86 -1.31 10.61
C LEU A 82 -12.39 -1.38 12.06
N ILE A 83 -11.28 -0.72 12.37
CA ILE A 83 -10.75 -0.61 13.74
C ILE A 83 -11.80 0.04 14.65
N ASP A 84 -12.34 1.20 14.26
CA ASP A 84 -13.35 1.92 15.04
C ASP A 84 -14.60 1.08 15.28
N TYR A 85 -15.09 0.38 14.25
CA TYR A 85 -16.22 -0.55 14.37
C TYR A 85 -15.94 -1.68 15.37
N LEU A 86 -14.77 -2.32 15.27
CA LEU A 86 -14.38 -3.39 16.19
C LEU A 86 -14.28 -2.87 17.63
N PHE A 87 -13.69 -1.69 17.83
CA PHE A 87 -13.61 -1.08 19.16
C PHE A 87 -15.00 -0.74 19.72
N ALA A 88 -15.90 -0.17 18.91
CA ALA A 88 -17.28 0.10 19.33
C ALA A 88 -18.00 -1.18 19.75
N LYS A 89 -17.90 -2.24 18.94
CA LYS A 89 -18.49 -3.56 19.23
C LYS A 89 -17.96 -4.17 20.53
N THR A 90 -16.66 -4.04 20.81
CA THR A 90 -16.06 -4.55 22.07
C THR A 90 -16.51 -3.80 23.32
N ARG A 91 -16.95 -2.54 23.22
CA ARG A 91 -17.50 -1.78 24.36
C ARG A 91 -18.92 -2.21 24.72
N VAL A 92 -19.75 -2.52 23.73
CA VAL A 92 -21.14 -2.97 23.94
C VAL A 92 -21.16 -4.31 24.68
N LYS A 93 -20.37 -5.29 24.21
CA LYS A 93 -20.30 -6.64 24.79
C LYS A 93 -19.74 -6.72 26.22
N ARG A 94 -19.21 -5.61 26.77
CA ARG A 94 -18.69 -5.55 28.17
C ARG A 94 -19.73 -4.99 29.15
N LYS A 95 -20.81 -4.38 28.64
CA LYS A 95 -21.89 -3.80 29.47
C LYS A 95 -23.05 -4.77 29.70
N GLU A 96 -23.13 -5.84 28.93
CA GLU A 96 -23.99 -7.01 29.15
C GLU A 96 -23.27 -8.04 30.04
#